data_AF-A0A420J0P3-F1
#
_entry.id   AF-A0A420J0P3-F1
#
_cell.length_a   1.000
_cell.length_b   1.000
_cell.length_c   1.000
_cell.angle_alpha   90.00
_cell.angle_beta   90.00
_cell.angle_gamma   90.00
#
_symmetry.space_group_name_H-M   'P 1'
#
loop_
_entity.id
_entity.type
_entity.pdbx_description
1 polymer ?
#
loop_
_entity_poly.entity_id
_entity_poly.type
_entity_poly.pdbx_seq_one_letter_code
_entity_poly.pdbx_strand_id
1 'polypeptide(L)'
;MCKSSSLAFILFFAFLFRLEPPSIRLVLIIAVMTLGVLMMVAGEAKFSPIGFILVITAAFFSGFRWGLTQILLLRNQETSNPFSSIFFLAPVMFLGLFILAIPIEEISSLIAGLRILTETYGPITGPLLLLFPGTIAFCMTASEFALLKRTSVVTLSIAGIFKEIVTITSAGLVLKDKLTPINICGLVVTMIAIISYNLIKIQKIHQTSQEETHKKLSLNTESTKTDYITGTEDSDDP
;
A
#
# COMPACT_ATOMS: atom_id res chain seq x y z
N MET A 1 -12.89 12.61 -2.62
CA MET A 1 -11.89 11.56 -2.33
C MET A 1 -12.38 10.13 -2.70
N CYS A 2 -12.91 9.90 -3.90
CA CYS A 2 -13.30 8.54 -4.34
C CYS A 2 -12.09 7.62 -4.61
N LYS A 3 -10.86 8.12 -4.46
CA LYS A 3 -9.63 7.33 -4.57
C LYS A 3 -9.59 6.20 -3.54
N SER A 4 -10.31 6.30 -2.43
CA SER A 4 -10.36 5.28 -1.38
C SER A 4 -11.07 3.99 -1.82
N SER A 5 -11.84 4.03 -2.91
CA SER A 5 -12.31 2.82 -3.61
C SER A 5 -11.15 1.99 -4.19
N SER A 6 -9.94 2.55 -4.32
CA SER A 6 -8.74 1.79 -4.68
C SER A 6 -8.44 0.66 -3.71
N LEU A 7 -8.84 0.78 -2.43
CA LEU A 7 -8.68 -0.27 -1.44
C LEU A 7 -9.46 -1.54 -1.80
N ALA A 8 -10.67 -1.38 -2.34
CA ALA A 8 -11.48 -2.50 -2.81
C ALA A 8 -10.81 -3.19 -4.01
N PHE A 9 -10.26 -2.42 -4.95
CA PHE A 9 -9.52 -2.97 -6.09
C PHE A 9 -8.20 -3.61 -5.67
N ILE A 10 -7.48 -3.04 -4.70
CA ILE A 10 -6.27 -3.63 -4.15
C ILE A 10 -6.58 -4.98 -3.51
N LEU A 11 -7.66 -5.08 -2.72
CA LEU A 11 -8.08 -6.35 -2.13
C LEU A 11 -8.48 -7.37 -3.21
N PHE A 12 -9.24 -6.93 -4.21
CA PHE A 12 -9.63 -7.75 -5.34
C PHE A 12 -8.40 -8.35 -6.04
N PHE A 13 -7.40 -7.54 -6.35
CA PHE A 13 -6.15 -8.02 -6.94
C PHE A 13 -5.30 -8.86 -5.97
N ALA A 14 -5.32 -8.56 -4.68
CA ALA A 14 -4.66 -9.38 -3.66
C ALA A 14 -5.23 -10.80 -3.62
N PHE A 15 -6.55 -10.96 -3.75
CA PHE A 15 -7.21 -12.26 -3.84
C PHE A 15 -7.01 -12.91 -5.21
N LEU A 16 -7.14 -12.14 -6.30
CA LEU A 16 -6.99 -12.64 -7.67
C LEU A 16 -5.58 -13.20 -7.91
N PHE A 17 -4.55 -12.53 -7.40
CA PHE A 17 -3.17 -13.00 -7.47
C PHE A 17 -2.80 -13.97 -6.34
N ARG A 18 -3.75 -14.36 -5.49
CA ARG A 18 -3.58 -15.29 -4.37
C ARG A 18 -2.48 -14.86 -3.38
N LEU A 19 -2.32 -13.54 -3.22
CA LEU A 19 -1.35 -12.92 -2.31
C LEU A 19 -1.83 -12.96 -0.84
N GLU A 20 -3.13 -13.10 -0.60
CA GLU A 20 -3.73 -13.17 0.74
C GLU A 20 -4.93 -14.15 0.71
N PRO A 21 -5.15 -15.00 1.74
CA PRO A 21 -6.29 -15.92 1.76
C PRO A 21 -7.61 -15.15 1.91
N PRO A 22 -8.66 -15.49 1.11
CA PRO A 22 -9.94 -14.81 1.20
C PRO A 22 -10.56 -15.03 2.59
N SER A 23 -10.89 -13.94 3.27
CA SER A 23 -11.54 -13.97 4.59
C SER A 23 -12.71 -13.00 4.61
N ILE A 24 -13.89 -13.49 4.98
CA ILE A 24 -15.13 -12.69 5.06
C ILE A 24 -14.96 -11.52 6.05
N ARG A 25 -14.22 -11.75 7.15
CA ARG A 25 -13.89 -10.70 8.13
C ARG A 25 -13.10 -9.56 7.49
N LEU A 26 -12.15 -9.88 6.60
CA LEU A 26 -11.34 -8.89 5.89
C LEU A 26 -12.17 -8.05 4.92
N VAL A 27 -13.05 -8.70 4.16
CA VAL A 27 -13.96 -8.03 3.22
C VAL A 27 -14.88 -7.05 3.97
N LEU A 28 -15.45 -7.47 5.10
CA LEU A 28 -16.37 -6.64 5.88
C LEU A 28 -15.67 -5.39 6.43
N ILE A 29 -14.44 -5.53 6.95
CA ILE A 29 -13.70 -4.38 7.48
C ILE A 29 -13.34 -3.39 6.37
N ILE A 30 -12.93 -3.87 5.19
CA ILE A 30 -12.64 -3.00 4.05
C ILE A 30 -13.90 -2.32 3.54
N ALA A 31 -15.05 -3.00 3.53
CA ALA A 31 -16.34 -2.37 3.22
C ALA A 31 -16.66 -1.22 4.19
N VAL A 32 -16.47 -1.43 5.50
CA VAL A 32 -16.64 -0.37 6.52
C VAL A 32 -15.65 0.78 6.31
N MET A 33 -14.39 0.49 5.96
CA MET A 33 -13.41 1.53 5.61
C MET A 33 -13.85 2.35 4.38
N THR A 34 -14.29 1.69 3.32
CA THR A 34 -14.76 2.39 2.11
C THR A 34 -15.98 3.26 2.40
N LEU A 35 -16.88 2.81 3.28
CA LEU A 35 -18.03 3.60 3.72
C LEU A 35 -17.62 4.82 4.55
N GLY A 36 -16.69 4.65 5.51
CA GLY A 36 -16.17 5.74 6.33
C GLY A 36 -15.52 6.85 5.49
N VAL A 37 -14.75 6.47 4.46
CA VAL A 37 -14.15 7.47 3.57
C VAL A 37 -15.18 8.08 2.60
N LEU A 38 -16.18 7.33 2.13
CA LEU A 38 -17.28 7.91 1.35
C LEU A 38 -18.05 8.96 2.17
N MET A 39 -18.28 8.69 3.45
CA MET A 39 -18.91 9.64 4.38
C MET A 39 -18.07 10.91 4.57
N MET A 40 -16.74 10.80 4.49
CA MET A 40 -15.82 11.94 4.53
C MET A 40 -15.86 12.83 3.27
N VAL A 41 -16.42 12.32 2.18
CA VAL A 41 -16.59 13.03 0.90
C VAL A 41 -18.04 13.49 0.72
N ALA A 42 -18.96 12.97 1.53
CA ALA A 42 -20.38 13.29 1.47
C ALA A 42 -20.59 14.77 1.80
N GLY A 43 -20.84 15.59 0.77
CA GLY A 43 -21.03 17.03 0.89
C GLY A 43 -20.38 17.86 -0.20
N GLU A 44 -19.54 17.29 -1.08
CA GLU A 44 -18.99 18.04 -2.22
C GLU A 44 -20.04 18.25 -3.32
N ALA A 45 -20.39 19.51 -3.58
CA ALA A 45 -21.51 19.97 -4.41
C ALA A 45 -21.29 19.90 -5.94
N LYS A 46 -20.30 19.17 -6.46
CA LYS A 46 -20.00 19.11 -7.90
C LYS A 46 -19.70 17.69 -8.37
N PHE A 47 -20.72 16.84 -8.41
CA PHE A 47 -20.59 15.52 -9.01
C PHE A 47 -20.46 15.64 -10.53
N SER A 48 -19.36 15.13 -11.08
CA SER A 48 -19.11 15.04 -12.52
C SER A 48 -18.94 13.58 -12.92
N PRO A 49 -19.76 13.04 -13.84
CA PRO A 49 -19.71 11.64 -14.22
C PRO A 49 -18.38 11.25 -14.90
N ILE A 50 -17.77 12.17 -15.66
CA ILE A 50 -16.47 11.90 -16.30
C ILE A 50 -15.35 11.78 -15.25
N GLY A 51 -15.36 12.66 -14.24
CA GLY A 51 -14.42 12.61 -13.13
C GLY A 51 -14.58 11.34 -12.30
N PHE A 52 -15.83 10.89 -12.11
CA PHE A 52 -16.12 9.64 -11.43
C PHE A 52 -15.51 8.43 -12.17
N ILE A 53 -15.74 8.31 -13.48
CA ILE A 53 -15.19 7.22 -14.30
C ILE A 53 -13.66 7.23 -14.27
N LEU A 54 -13.04 8.41 -14.42
CA LEU A 54 -11.58 8.56 -14.35
C LEU A 54 -11.02 8.08 -13.02
N VAL A 55 -11.67 8.40 -11.89
CA VAL A 55 -11.23 7.97 -10.56
C VAL A 55 -11.38 6.47 -10.36
N ILE A 56 -12.47 5.85 -10.83
CA ILE A 56 -12.66 4.39 -10.75
C ILE A 56 -11.59 3.66 -11.57
N THR A 57 -11.34 4.09 -12.80
CA THR A 57 -10.29 3.51 -13.65
C THR A 57 -8.89 3.69 -13.03
N ALA A 58 -8.59 4.88 -12.50
CA ALA A 58 -7.33 5.12 -11.80
C ALA A 58 -7.17 4.25 -10.54
N ALA A 59 -8.26 4.03 -9.80
CA ALA A 59 -8.28 3.15 -8.63
C ALA A 59 -8.04 1.69 -9.00
N PHE A 60 -8.63 1.20 -10.10
CA PHE A 60 -8.39 -0.12 -10.65
C PHE A 60 -6.91 -0.34 -11.02
N PHE A 61 -6.33 0.56 -11.82
CA PHE A 61 -4.90 0.46 -12.19
C PHE A 61 -3.96 0.59 -11.00
N SER A 62 -4.34 1.36 -9.97
CA SER A 62 -3.56 1.45 -8.73
C SER A 62 -3.49 0.12 -7.99
N GLY A 63 -4.63 -0.59 -7.90
CA GLY A 63 -4.67 -1.94 -7.33
C GLY A 63 -3.87 -2.95 -8.14
N PHE A 64 -4.03 -2.90 -9.47
CA PHE A 64 -3.28 -3.76 -10.38
C PHE A 64 -1.77 -3.55 -10.25
N ARG A 65 -1.31 -2.29 -10.27
CA ARG A 65 0.11 -1.92 -10.12
C ARG A 65 0.69 -2.51 -8.85
N TRP A 66 0.06 -2.27 -7.70
CA TRP A 66 0.59 -2.74 -6.43
C TRP A 66 0.59 -4.26 -6.30
N GLY A 67 -0.45 -4.94 -6.82
CA GLY A 67 -0.47 -6.41 -6.90
C GLY A 67 0.68 -6.96 -7.76
N LEU A 68 0.91 -6.37 -8.94
CA LEU A 68 2.01 -6.78 -9.82
C LEU A 68 3.38 -6.47 -9.22
N THR A 69 3.55 -5.32 -8.58
CA THR A 69 4.78 -4.97 -7.85
C THR A 69 5.05 -5.98 -6.74
N GLN A 70 4.04 -6.41 -5.99
CA GLN A 70 4.21 -7.44 -4.97
C GLN A 70 4.66 -8.78 -5.58
N ILE A 71 4.04 -9.22 -6.68
CA ILE A 71 4.46 -10.44 -7.40
C ILE A 71 5.92 -10.33 -7.87
N LEU A 72 6.28 -9.19 -8.46
CA LEU A 72 7.63 -8.95 -8.98
C LEU A 72 8.68 -9.03 -7.87
N LEU A 73 8.40 -8.44 -6.70
CA LEU A 73 9.31 -8.49 -5.55
C LEU A 73 9.40 -9.88 -4.92
N LEU A 74 8.33 -10.67 -4.94
CA LEU A 74 8.32 -12.03 -4.36
C LEU A 74 8.97 -13.08 -5.27
N ARG A 75 8.84 -12.94 -6.60
CA ARG A 75 9.28 -13.98 -7.55
C ARG A 75 10.75 -13.89 -7.95
N ASN A 76 11.36 -12.70 -7.85
CA ASN A 76 12.74 -12.48 -8.30
C ASN A 76 13.68 -12.16 -7.12
N GLN A 77 14.56 -13.11 -6.76
CA GLN A 77 15.57 -12.91 -5.72
C GLN A 77 16.63 -11.85 -6.09
N GLU A 78 16.92 -11.64 -7.38
CA GLU A 78 17.84 -10.61 -7.89
C GLU A 78 17.33 -9.17 -7.65
N THR A 79 16.00 -8.98 -7.54
CA THR A 79 15.38 -7.70 -7.18
C THR A 79 15.04 -7.60 -5.70
N SER A 80 15.67 -8.42 -4.85
CA SER A 80 15.42 -8.41 -3.40
C SER A 80 15.69 -7.06 -2.75
N ASN A 81 16.50 -6.19 -3.33
CA ASN A 81 16.69 -4.84 -2.78
C ASN A 81 15.61 -3.88 -3.34
N PRO A 82 14.78 -3.24 -2.49
CA PRO A 82 13.78 -2.25 -2.93
C PRO A 82 14.36 -1.17 -3.86
N PHE A 83 15.62 -0.77 -3.63
CA PHE A 83 16.32 0.19 -4.48
C PHE A 83 16.65 -0.36 -5.87
N SER A 84 16.97 -1.66 -5.98
CA SER A 84 17.18 -2.33 -7.27
C SER A 84 15.88 -2.39 -8.06
N SER A 85 14.76 -2.75 -7.41
CA SER A 85 13.44 -2.70 -8.06
C SER A 85 13.11 -1.32 -8.58
N ILE A 86 13.34 -0.26 -7.79
CA ILE A 86 13.10 1.12 -8.20
C ILE A 86 14.02 1.52 -9.35
N PHE A 87 15.28 1.11 -9.35
CA PHE A 87 16.21 1.41 -10.44
C PHE A 87 15.72 0.89 -11.80
N PHE A 88 15.13 -0.31 -11.85
CA PHE A 88 14.55 -0.84 -13.07
C PHE A 88 13.19 -0.24 -13.43
N LEU A 89 12.37 0.10 -12.42
CA LEU A 89 11.01 0.62 -12.66
C LEU A 89 10.98 2.12 -12.98
N ALA A 90 11.88 2.91 -12.37
CA ALA A 90 11.95 4.37 -12.52
C ALA A 90 12.08 4.85 -13.97
N PRO A 91 12.97 4.33 -14.83
CA PRO A 91 13.09 4.80 -16.20
C PRO A 91 11.81 4.54 -17.02
N VAL A 92 11.16 3.40 -16.80
CA VAL A 92 9.88 3.06 -17.47
C VAL A 92 8.77 4.00 -17.01
N MET A 93 8.68 4.29 -15.70
CA MET A 93 7.73 5.26 -15.16
C MET A 93 7.99 6.67 -15.68
N PHE A 94 9.26 7.08 -15.76
CA PHE A 94 9.64 8.39 -16.31
C PHE A 94 9.22 8.51 -17.78
N LEU A 95 9.55 7.53 -18.61
CA LEU A 95 9.16 7.55 -20.04
C LEU A 95 7.64 7.56 -20.20
N GLY A 96 6.91 6.76 -19.43
CA GLY A 96 5.44 6.73 -19.48
C GLY A 96 4.82 8.08 -19.09
N LEU A 97 5.28 8.69 -18.00
CA LEU A 97 4.82 10.00 -17.57
C LEU A 97 5.22 11.10 -18.56
N PHE A 98 6.44 11.04 -19.10
CA PHE A 98 6.93 12.03 -20.05
C PHE A 98 6.13 12.00 -21.36
N ILE A 99 5.83 10.82 -21.90
CA ILE A 99 5.01 10.65 -23.10
C ILE A 99 3.58 11.18 -22.87
N LEU A 100 3.00 10.93 -21.69
CA LEU A 100 1.68 11.46 -21.33
C LEU A 100 1.68 12.96 -21.07
N ALA A 101 2.77 13.52 -20.55
CA ALA A 101 2.88 14.94 -20.24
C ALA A 101 2.90 15.82 -21.51
N ILE A 102 3.52 15.35 -22.60
CA ILE A 102 3.64 16.13 -23.86
C ILE A 102 2.28 16.62 -24.38
N PRO A 103 1.25 15.77 -24.60
CA PRO A 103 -0.04 16.22 -25.10
C PRO A 103 -0.91 16.93 -24.05
N ILE A 104 -0.65 16.74 -22.75
CA ILE A 104 -1.49 17.30 -21.68
C ILE A 104 -1.03 18.72 -21.29
N GLU A 105 0.27 18.92 -21.11
CA GLU A 105 0.83 20.16 -20.55
C GLU A 105 1.58 21.02 -21.58
N GLU A 106 1.89 20.48 -22.77
CA GLU A 106 2.73 21.08 -23.80
C GLU A 106 4.18 21.39 -23.35
N ILE A 107 5.15 21.05 -24.19
CA ILE A 107 6.59 21.22 -23.87
C ILE A 107 6.96 22.70 -23.62
N SER A 108 6.28 23.62 -24.31
CA SER A 108 6.51 25.06 -24.17
C SER A 108 6.18 25.56 -22.77
N SER A 109 5.05 25.13 -22.21
CA SER A 109 4.61 25.52 -20.87
C SER A 109 5.54 24.99 -19.78
N LEU A 110 6.07 23.78 -19.96
CA LEU A 110 7.04 23.19 -19.02
C LEU A 110 8.34 24.01 -18.96
N ILE A 111 8.88 24.38 -20.11
CA ILE A 111 10.11 25.19 -20.20
C ILE A 111 9.86 26.60 -19.66
N ALA A 112 8.71 27.20 -19.98
CA ALA A 112 8.32 28.51 -19.45
C ALA A 112 8.18 28.49 -17.92
N GLY A 113 7.52 27.47 -17.35
CA GLY A 113 7.39 27.31 -15.91
C GLY A 113 8.74 27.17 -15.20
N LEU A 114 9.66 26.39 -15.77
CA LEU A 114 11.01 26.25 -15.24
C LEU A 114 11.79 27.57 -15.30
N ARG A 115 11.66 28.31 -16.41
CA ARG A 115 12.30 29.62 -16.60
C ARG A 115 11.79 30.64 -15.58
N ILE A 116 10.48 30.75 -15.40
CA ILE A 116 9.86 31.65 -14.40
C ILE A 116 10.37 31.31 -13.00
N LEU A 117 10.48 30.02 -12.67
CA LEU A 117 10.96 29.56 -11.36
C LEU A 117 12.44 29.96 -11.15
N THR A 118 13.30 29.80 -12.17
CA THR A 118 14.70 30.21 -12.12
C THR A 118 14.89 31.73 -12.09
N GLU A 119 14.03 32.49 -12.77
CA GLU A 119 14.08 33.96 -12.77
C GLU A 119 13.59 34.54 -11.43
N THR A 120 12.61 33.88 -10.78
CA THR A 120 12.00 34.37 -9.52
C THR A 120 12.85 34.03 -8.29
N TYR A 121 13.34 32.79 -8.19
CA TYR A 121 14.04 32.30 -7.00
C TYR A 121 15.56 32.19 -7.20
N GLY A 122 16.03 32.43 -8.43
CA GLY A 122 17.43 32.33 -8.81
C GLY A 122 17.81 30.98 -9.42
N PRO A 123 18.96 30.91 -10.08
CA PRO A 123 19.39 29.75 -10.88
C PRO A 123 19.67 28.49 -10.05
N ILE A 124 19.93 28.64 -8.75
CA ILE A 124 20.24 27.53 -7.83
C ILE A 124 19.00 27.17 -7.00
N THR A 125 18.35 28.14 -6.38
CA THR A 125 17.20 27.92 -5.50
C THR A 125 15.95 27.47 -6.27
N GLY A 126 15.75 27.95 -7.50
CA GLY A 126 14.62 27.57 -8.34
C GLY A 126 14.55 26.06 -8.60
N PRO A 127 15.60 25.44 -9.18
CA PRO A 127 15.65 23.99 -9.35
C PRO A 127 15.64 23.22 -8.02
N LEU A 128 16.24 23.78 -6.96
CA LEU A 128 16.25 23.15 -5.63
C LEU A 128 14.84 23.02 -5.02
N LEU A 129 13.97 24.01 -5.25
CA LEU A 129 12.56 23.95 -4.83
C LEU A 129 11.78 22.81 -5.51
N LEU A 130 12.21 22.35 -6.68
CA LEU A 130 11.64 21.18 -7.35
C LEU A 130 12.30 19.87 -6.88
N LEU A 131 13.62 19.89 -6.69
CA LEU A 131 14.40 18.71 -6.33
C LEU A 131 14.16 18.24 -4.89
N PHE A 132 13.92 19.17 -3.97
CA PHE A 132 13.64 18.87 -2.56
C PHE A 132 12.38 18.00 -2.37
N PRO A 133 11.17 18.40 -2.83
CA PRO A 133 9.99 17.55 -2.73
C PRO A 133 10.13 16.27 -3.57
N GLY A 134 10.86 16.30 -4.68
CA GLY A 134 11.18 15.11 -5.49
C GLY A 134 11.97 14.06 -4.70
N THR A 135 12.94 14.51 -3.90
CA THR A 135 13.75 13.63 -3.04
C THR A 135 12.89 13.03 -1.93
N ILE A 136 12.00 13.81 -1.33
CA ILE A 136 11.04 13.31 -0.32
C ILE A 136 10.10 12.25 -0.94
N ALA A 137 9.58 12.50 -2.14
CA ALA A 137 8.72 11.56 -2.85
C ALA A 137 9.47 10.26 -3.21
N PHE A 138 10.75 10.35 -3.57
CA PHE A 138 11.61 9.19 -3.78
C PHE A 138 11.81 8.39 -2.48
N CYS A 139 12.16 9.04 -1.37
CA CYS A 139 12.30 8.37 -0.07
C CYS A 139 11.01 7.70 0.40
N MET A 140 9.86 8.34 0.16
CA MET A 140 8.55 7.75 0.42
C MET A 140 8.33 6.50 -0.44
N THR A 141 8.57 6.57 -1.74
CA THR A 141 8.41 5.43 -2.66
C THR A 141 9.34 4.28 -2.29
N ALA A 142 10.58 4.57 -1.93
CA ALA A 142 11.54 3.58 -1.42
C ALA A 142 11.03 2.89 -0.15
N SER A 143 10.45 3.65 0.77
CA SER A 143 9.87 3.13 2.00
C SER A 143 8.65 2.24 1.73
N GLU A 144 7.80 2.60 0.77
CA GLU A 144 6.65 1.80 0.35
C GLU A 144 7.08 0.46 -0.25
N PHE A 145 8.08 0.46 -1.14
CA PHE A 145 8.62 -0.77 -1.72
C PHE A 145 9.30 -1.65 -0.66
N ALA A 146 10.02 -1.04 0.30
CA ALA A 146 10.64 -1.76 1.41
C ALA A 146 9.60 -2.42 2.33
N LEU A 147 8.50 -1.71 2.63
CA LEU A 147 7.39 -2.25 3.40
C LEU A 147 6.69 -3.37 2.65
N LEU A 148 6.44 -3.19 1.34
CA LEU A 148 5.81 -4.20 0.49
C LEU A 148 6.62 -5.48 0.41
N LYS A 149 7.96 -5.38 0.38
CA LYS A 149 8.85 -6.56 0.40
C LYS A 149 8.67 -7.39 1.67
N ARG A 150 8.56 -6.73 2.83
CA ARG A 150 8.51 -7.39 4.14
C ARG A 150 7.10 -7.78 4.57
N THR A 151 6.07 -7.29 3.87
CA THR A 151 4.67 -7.45 4.25
C THR A 151 3.80 -7.79 3.03
N SER A 152 2.50 -7.50 3.06
CA SER A 152 1.58 -7.70 1.92
C SER A 152 1.05 -6.36 1.41
N VAL A 153 0.56 -6.35 0.17
CA VAL A 153 -0.09 -5.16 -0.43
C VAL A 153 -1.25 -4.64 0.43
N VAL A 154 -1.92 -5.53 1.17
CA VAL A 154 -2.99 -5.15 2.10
C VAL A 154 -2.43 -4.32 3.25
N THR A 155 -1.29 -4.73 3.83
CA THR A 155 -0.61 -3.95 4.89
C THR A 155 -0.14 -2.59 4.38
N LEU A 156 0.44 -2.55 3.17
CA LEU A 156 0.84 -1.29 2.52
C LEU A 156 -0.36 -0.34 2.35
N SER A 157 -1.51 -0.87 1.93
CA SER A 157 -2.74 -0.08 1.75
C SER A 157 -3.19 0.57 3.04
N ILE A 158 -3.11 -0.15 4.16
CA ILE A 158 -3.52 0.37 5.47
C ILE A 158 -2.56 1.44 5.97
N ALA A 159 -1.25 1.24 5.77
CA ALA A 159 -0.26 2.28 6.04
C ALA A 159 -0.54 3.55 5.20
N GLY A 160 -0.97 3.36 3.94
CA GLY A 160 -1.46 4.44 3.08
C GLY A 160 -2.66 5.19 3.67
N ILE A 161 -3.69 4.49 4.15
CA ILE A 161 -4.86 5.13 4.78
C ILE A 161 -4.44 5.88 6.04
N PHE A 162 -3.59 5.28 6.89
CA PHE A 162 -3.09 5.94 8.08
C PHE A 162 -2.35 7.24 7.74
N LYS A 163 -1.49 7.21 6.71
CA LYS A 163 -0.82 8.40 6.18
C LYS A 163 -1.83 9.45 5.70
N GLU A 164 -2.88 9.05 4.99
CA GLU A 164 -3.94 9.97 4.55
C GLU A 164 -4.64 10.63 5.75
N ILE A 165 -5.01 9.87 6.79
CA ILE A 165 -5.64 10.41 8.01
C ILE A 165 -4.72 11.43 8.71
N VAL A 166 -3.43 11.12 8.84
CA VAL A 166 -2.44 12.04 9.43
C VAL A 166 -2.34 13.32 8.60
N THR A 167 -2.36 13.20 7.28
CA THR A 167 -2.30 14.34 6.36
C THR A 167 -3.53 15.24 6.52
N ILE A 168 -4.74 14.66 6.56
CA ILE A 168 -5.97 15.43 6.69
C ILE A 168 -6.08 16.10 8.06
N THR A 169 -5.70 15.39 9.13
CA THR A 169 -5.69 15.94 10.49
C THR A 169 -4.70 17.09 10.60
N SER A 170 -3.49 16.91 10.04
CA SER A 170 -2.47 17.96 10.02
C SER A 170 -2.94 19.18 9.23
N ALA A 171 -3.58 18.98 8.08
CA ALA A 171 -4.15 20.07 7.29
C ALA A 171 -5.24 20.82 8.07
N GLY A 172 -6.15 20.11 8.75
CA GLY A 172 -7.18 20.72 9.58
C GLY A 172 -6.62 21.54 10.75
N LEU A 173 -5.57 21.05 11.42
CA LEU A 173 -4.96 21.74 12.55
C LEU A 173 -4.09 22.94 12.13
N VAL A 174 -3.29 22.80 11.07
CA VAL A 174 -2.32 23.81 10.64
C VAL A 174 -2.97 24.88 9.76
N LEU A 175 -3.81 24.49 8.79
CA LEU A 175 -4.46 25.42 7.87
C LEU A 175 -5.81 25.94 8.39
N LYS A 176 -6.29 25.43 9.55
CA LYS A 176 -7.60 25.75 10.14
C LYS A 176 -8.76 25.56 9.16
N ASP A 177 -8.65 24.56 8.28
CA ASP A 177 -9.69 24.22 7.33
C ASP A 177 -10.99 23.83 8.05
N LYS A 178 -12.12 24.33 7.53
CA LYS A 178 -13.45 24.03 8.07
C LYS A 178 -13.85 22.59 7.74
N LEU A 179 -13.47 21.66 8.60
CA LEU A 179 -13.95 20.29 8.55
C LEU A 179 -15.42 20.24 8.97
N THR A 180 -16.28 19.74 8.08
CA THR A 180 -17.70 19.51 8.39
C THR A 180 -17.83 18.38 9.42
N PRO A 181 -18.91 18.36 10.23
CA PRO A 181 -19.15 17.29 11.19
C PRO A 181 -19.21 15.89 10.56
N ILE A 182 -19.74 15.80 9.33
CA ILE A 182 -19.80 14.54 8.57
C ILE A 182 -18.40 14.02 8.21
N ASN A 183 -17.46 14.91 7.90
CA ASN A 183 -16.07 14.55 7.59
C ASN A 183 -15.35 14.04 8.84
N ILE A 184 -15.59 14.68 9.99
CA ILE A 184 -15.02 14.24 11.28
C ILE A 184 -15.57 12.86 11.67
N CYS A 185 -16.89 12.64 11.53
CA CYS A 185 -17.47 11.32 11.75
C CYS A 185 -16.87 10.24 10.83
N GLY A 186 -16.72 10.55 9.53
CA GLY A 186 -16.09 9.63 8.57
C GLY A 186 -14.65 9.27 8.95
N LEU A 187 -13.88 10.25 9.46
CA LEU A 187 -12.52 10.05 9.96
C LEU A 187 -12.50 9.10 11.17
N VAL A 188 -13.39 9.31 12.15
CA VAL A 188 -13.50 8.45 13.35
C VAL A 188 -13.89 7.01 12.97
N VAL A 189 -14.89 6.82 12.11
CA VAL A 189 -15.31 5.50 11.64
C VAL A 189 -14.16 4.77 10.95
N THR A 190 -13.43 5.46 10.08
CA THR A 190 -12.27 4.90 9.38
C THR A 190 -11.17 4.50 10.35
N MET A 191 -10.89 5.33 11.36
CA MET A 191 -9.90 5.03 12.40
C MET A 191 -10.24 3.76 13.20
N ILE A 192 -11.50 3.62 13.61
CA ILE A 192 -11.98 2.42 14.34
C ILE A 192 -11.86 1.17 13.47
N ALA A 193 -12.17 1.27 12.17
CA ALA A 193 -12.04 0.15 11.24
C ALA A 193 -10.58 -0.31 11.07
N ILE A 194 -9.62 0.63 11.01
CA ILE A 194 -8.18 0.33 10.94
C ILE A 194 -7.72 -0.38 12.21
N ILE A 195 -8.09 0.14 13.38
CA ILE A 195 -7.71 -0.45 14.67
C ILE A 195 -8.28 -1.88 14.76
N SER A 196 -9.55 -2.06 14.42
CA SER A 196 -10.22 -3.36 14.44
C SER A 196 -9.54 -4.37 13.50
N TYR A 197 -9.16 -3.95 12.28
CA TYR A 197 -8.40 -4.80 11.37
C TYR A 197 -7.04 -5.18 11.95
N ASN A 198 -6.30 -4.21 12.48
CA ASN A 198 -4.95 -4.43 12.98
C ASN A 198 -4.95 -5.45 14.12
N LEU A 199 -5.91 -5.33 15.05
CA LEU A 199 -6.11 -6.28 16.15
C LEU A 199 -6.43 -7.70 15.64
N ILE A 200 -7.38 -7.83 14.70
CA ILE A 200 -7.75 -9.15 14.15
C ILE A 200 -6.58 -9.78 13.39
N LYS A 201 -5.80 -8.98 12.66
CA LYS A 201 -4.62 -9.47 11.92
C LYS A 201 -3.52 -9.93 12.87
N ILE A 202 -3.22 -9.17 13.92
CA ILE A 202 -2.25 -9.54 14.95
C ILE A 202 -2.67 -10.86 15.62
N GLN A 203 -3.95 -10.98 16.01
CA GLN A 203 -4.46 -12.21 16.62
C GLN A 203 -4.34 -13.42 15.70
N LYS A 204 -4.66 -13.25 14.41
CA LYS A 204 -4.53 -14.31 13.40
C LYS A 204 -3.07 -14.74 13.19
N ILE A 205 -2.14 -13.77 13.13
CA ILE A 205 -0.70 -14.05 13.02
C ILE A 205 -0.22 -14.85 14.23
N HIS A 206 -0.61 -14.43 15.45
CA HIS A 206 -0.26 -15.17 16.67
C HIS A 206 -0.82 -16.59 16.70
N GLN A 207 -2.06 -16.80 16.25
CA GLN A 207 -2.65 -18.14 16.16
C GLN A 207 -1.91 -19.03 15.17
N THR A 208 -1.59 -18.51 13.97
CA THR A 208 -0.82 -19.26 12.97
C THR A 208 0.60 -19.59 13.45
N SER A 209 1.28 -18.67 14.15
CA SER A 209 2.60 -18.93 14.73
C SER A 209 2.57 -19.98 15.85
N GLN A 210 1.50 -20.02 16.65
CA GLN A 210 1.33 -21.06 17.68
C GLN A 210 1.02 -22.41 17.06
N GLU A 211 0.16 -22.48 16.05
CA GLU A 211 -0.13 -23.72 15.31
C GLU A 211 1.11 -24.27 14.59
N GLU A 212 1.93 -23.43 13.96
CA GLU A 212 3.19 -23.86 13.34
C GLU A 212 4.20 -24.35 14.38
N THR A 213 4.29 -23.70 15.54
CA THR A 213 5.17 -24.14 16.63
C THR A 213 4.71 -25.48 17.19
N HIS A 214 3.40 -25.65 17.38
CA HIS A 214 2.82 -26.91 17.87
C HIS A 214 2.98 -28.04 16.86
N LYS A 215 2.83 -27.76 15.56
CA LYS A 215 3.03 -28.73 14.47
C LYS A 215 4.50 -29.14 14.32
N LYS A 216 5.45 -28.20 14.48
CA LYS A 216 6.88 -28.51 14.52
C LYS A 216 7.23 -29.37 15.74
N LEU A 217 6.63 -29.08 16.89
CA LEU A 217 6.85 -29.85 18.12
C LEU A 217 6.28 -31.27 18.01
N SER A 218 5.10 -31.44 17.42
CA SER A 218 4.48 -32.76 17.20
C SER A 218 5.25 -33.61 16.19
N LEU A 219 5.72 -33.00 15.08
CA LEU A 219 6.56 -33.69 14.08
C LEU A 219 7.92 -34.12 14.66
N ASN A 220 8.54 -33.29 15.50
CA ASN A 220 9.80 -33.63 16.16
C ASN A 220 9.61 -34.75 17.20
N THR A 221 8.44 -34.81 17.85
CA THR A 221 8.10 -35.85 18.82
C THR A 221 7.77 -37.20 18.14
N GLU A 222 7.13 -37.18 16.97
CA GLU A 222 6.89 -38.39 16.16
C GLU A 222 8.19 -38.94 15.53
N SER A 223 9.06 -38.06 15.03
CA SER A 223 10.38 -38.47 14.52
C SER A 223 11.24 -39.11 15.62
N THR A 224 11.26 -38.51 16.82
CA THR A 224 11.98 -39.05 17.98
C THR A 224 11.43 -40.42 18.40
N LYS A 225 10.11 -40.61 18.43
CA LYS A 225 9.50 -41.92 18.74
C LYS A 225 9.79 -43.00 17.71
N THR A 226 9.92 -42.63 16.44
CA THR A 226 10.20 -43.59 15.36
C THR A 226 11.63 -44.12 15.47
N ASP A 227 12.61 -43.26 15.76
CA ASP A 227 14.00 -43.67 15.99
C ASP A 227 14.18 -44.59 17.21
N TYR A 228 13.40 -44.41 18.28
CA TYR A 228 13.41 -45.33 19.43
C TYR A 228 12.83 -46.71 19.14
N ILE A 229 11.91 -46.84 18.18
CA ILE A 229 11.28 -48.12 17.83
C ILE A 229 12.17 -48.91 16.87
N THR A 230 12.81 -48.26 15.89
CA THR A 230 13.77 -48.91 14.97
C THR A 230 15.15 -49.20 15.58
N GLY A 231 15.49 -48.58 16.71
CA GLY A 231 16.76 -48.82 17.42
C GLY A 231 16.76 -50.01 18.38
N THR A 232 15.61 -50.67 18.60
CA THR A 232 15.46 -51.77 19.57
C THR A 232 15.27 -53.15 18.96
N GLU A 233 15.30 -53.30 17.63
CA GLU A 233 15.09 -54.60 16.96
C GLU A 233 16.38 -55.32 16.52
N ASP A 234 17.58 -54.77 16.75
CA ASP A 234 18.84 -55.33 16.21
C ASP A 234 19.90 -55.72 17.26
N SER A 235 19.50 -55.93 18.52
CA SER A 235 20.42 -56.42 19.55
C SER A 235 19.77 -57.41 20.50
N ASP A 236 19.36 -58.57 20.00
CA ASP A 236 19.35 -59.78 20.81
C ASP A 236 19.49 -61.04 19.94
N ASP A 237 20.40 -61.90 20.39
CA ASP A 237 20.74 -63.28 20.01
C ASP A 237 21.79 -63.57 18.92
N PRO A 238 22.69 -64.56 19.15
CA PRO A 238 23.22 -65.09 20.43
C PRO A 238 24.76 -65.06 20.55
#